data_AF-A0A1U7CZW4-F1
#
_entry.id   AF-A0A1U7CZW4-F1
#
_cell.length_a   1.000
_cell.length_b   1.000
_cell.length_c   1.000
_cell.angle_alpha   90.00
_cell.angle_beta   90.00
_cell.angle_gamma   90.00
#
_symmetry.space_group_name_H-M   'P 1'
#
loop_
_entity.id
_entity.type
_entity.pdbx_description
1 polymer ?
#
loop_
_entity_poly.entity_id
_entity_poly.type
_entity_poly.pdbx_seq_one_letter_code
_entity_poly.pdbx_strand_id
1 'polypeptide(L)'
;MAQTDFAPQGISVRDDEAGDPPGISAFGTAPDVRGPEEMARAAHRAEARMLADLEADLSERERGQAEAAAAKETARLMGMQLVRGIQKRSGMTLEELSRRSGVAVGTISRLATGSRDTGPALWTLIALSEAGDVPLSVTLPQG
;
A
#
# COMPACT_ATOMS: atom_id res chain seq x y z
N MET A 1 62.89 -16.20 -5.29
CA MET A 1 63.24 -16.70 -3.94
C MET A 1 64.34 -15.78 -3.42
N ALA A 2 64.01 -14.86 -2.52
CA ALA A 2 64.97 -13.96 -1.90
C ALA A 2 65.05 -14.33 -0.41
N GLN A 3 66.13 -15.05 -0.09
CA GLN A 3 66.57 -15.36 1.25
C GLN A 3 67.29 -14.11 1.77
N THR A 4 66.83 -13.54 2.87
CA THR A 4 67.58 -12.46 3.53
C THR A 4 67.83 -12.86 4.97
N ASP A 5 69.12 -12.87 5.25
CA ASP A 5 69.84 -13.23 6.46
C ASP A 5 69.47 -12.27 7.61
N PHE A 6 69.18 -12.80 8.79
CA PHE A 6 68.94 -11.99 9.99
C PHE A 6 70.05 -12.30 11.00
N ALA A 7 71.06 -11.44 11.05
CA ALA A 7 72.07 -11.44 12.11
C ALA A 7 71.51 -10.76 13.38
N PRO A 8 71.62 -11.36 14.57
CA PRO A 8 71.11 -10.78 15.81
C PRO A 8 72.09 -9.75 16.38
N GLN A 9 71.75 -8.46 16.30
CA GLN A 9 72.43 -7.41 17.06
C GLN A 9 71.90 -7.47 18.49
N GLY A 10 72.75 -7.93 19.42
CA GLY A 10 72.43 -7.98 20.85
C GLY A 10 72.21 -6.57 21.42
N ILE A 11 71.14 -6.42 22.20
CA ILE A 11 70.95 -5.25 23.06
C ILE A 11 70.98 -5.74 24.51
N SER A 12 71.93 -5.18 25.24
CA SER A 12 72.28 -5.47 26.62
C SER A 12 71.14 -5.09 27.57
N VAL A 13 70.69 -6.04 28.38
CA VAL A 13 69.80 -5.77 29.53
C VAL A 13 70.64 -5.09 30.61
N ARG A 14 70.27 -3.87 30.99
CA ARG A 14 70.67 -3.27 32.26
C ARG A 14 69.52 -3.49 33.23
N ASP A 15 69.77 -4.30 34.26
CA ASP A 15 68.97 -4.35 35.45
C ASP A 15 69.23 -3.07 36.24
N ASP A 16 68.23 -2.19 36.34
CA ASP A 16 68.23 -1.10 37.31
C ASP A 16 66.83 -0.95 37.93
N GLU A 17 66.87 -0.96 39.26
CA GLU A 17 65.89 -0.74 40.31
C GLU A 17 64.42 -0.38 40.01
N ALA A 18 63.55 -1.16 40.65
CA ALA A 18 62.41 -0.71 41.48
C ALA A 18 61.61 0.51 40.98
N GLY A 19 60.71 0.27 40.03
CA GLY A 19 59.58 1.14 39.71
C GLY A 19 58.32 0.30 39.54
N ASP A 20 57.28 0.66 40.28
CA ASP A 20 55.91 0.11 40.32
C ASP A 20 55.45 -0.49 38.96
N PRO A 21 54.91 -1.73 38.89
CA PRO A 21 54.44 -2.27 37.61
C PRO A 21 53.32 -1.36 37.06
N PRO A 22 53.33 -1.00 35.76
CA PRO A 22 52.24 -0.25 35.17
C PRO A 22 50.98 -1.10 35.29
N GLY A 23 50.04 -0.61 36.11
CA GLY A 23 48.72 -1.20 36.28
C GLY A 23 48.11 -1.44 34.90
N ILE A 24 47.83 -2.71 34.62
CA ILE A 24 47.14 -3.14 33.41
C ILE A 24 45.67 -2.72 33.58
N SER A 25 45.36 -1.43 33.44
CA SER A 25 43.98 -0.96 33.24
C SER A 25 43.56 -1.22 31.80
N ALA A 26 43.56 -2.51 31.43
CA ALA A 26 42.92 -3.04 30.25
C ALA A 26 41.72 -3.89 30.68
N PHE A 27 40.83 -3.30 31.49
CA PHE A 27 39.44 -3.74 31.50
C PHE A 27 38.69 -2.77 30.60
N GLY A 28 38.49 -3.19 29.35
CA GLY A 28 37.45 -2.60 28.52
C GLY A 28 36.18 -2.60 29.35
N THR A 29 35.51 -1.44 29.42
CA THR A 29 34.13 -1.38 29.87
C THR A 29 33.39 -2.46 29.09
N ALA A 30 32.96 -3.52 29.78
CA ALA A 30 32.07 -4.50 29.16
C ALA A 30 30.94 -3.69 28.52
N PRO A 31 30.53 -3.98 27.27
CA PRO A 31 29.36 -3.32 26.73
C PRO A 31 28.25 -3.49 27.75
N ASP A 32 27.69 -2.37 28.22
CA ASP A 32 26.62 -2.33 29.20
C ASP A 32 25.51 -3.27 28.72
N VAL A 33 25.53 -4.50 29.23
CA VAL A 33 24.58 -5.53 28.85
C VAL A 33 23.33 -5.14 29.61
N ARG A 34 22.49 -4.32 28.96
CA ARG A 34 21.20 -3.88 29.47
C ARG A 34 20.56 -5.04 30.23
N GLY A 35 20.23 -4.83 31.50
CA GLY A 35 19.71 -5.90 32.35
C GLY A 35 18.51 -6.60 31.70
N PRO A 36 18.21 -7.86 32.06
CA PRO A 36 17.15 -8.65 31.44
C PRO A 36 15.78 -7.93 31.44
N GLU A 37 15.52 -7.09 32.44
CA GLU A 37 14.32 -6.24 32.50
C GLU A 37 14.29 -5.14 31.44
N GLU A 38 15.43 -4.51 31.14
CA GLU A 38 15.50 -3.49 30.09
C GLU A 38 15.39 -4.09 28.69
N MET A 39 15.96 -5.29 28.49
CA MET A 39 15.78 -6.06 27.25
C MET A 39 14.30 -6.46 27.05
N ALA A 40 13.64 -6.93 28.10
CA ALA A 40 12.21 -7.24 28.07
C ALA A 40 11.36 -6.00 27.75
N ARG A 41 11.65 -4.85 28.37
CA ARG A 41 10.98 -3.58 28.04
C ARG A 41 11.27 -3.12 26.61
N ALA A 42 12.51 -3.30 26.12
CA ALA A 42 12.86 -2.98 24.74
C ALA A 42 12.12 -3.88 23.74
N ALA A 43 12.02 -5.18 24.03
CA ALA A 43 11.26 -6.14 23.23
C ALA A 43 9.76 -5.78 23.18
N HIS A 44 9.14 -5.49 24.33
CA HIS A 44 7.74 -5.06 24.36
C HIS A 44 7.48 -3.76 23.60
N ARG A 45 8.41 -2.79 23.65
CA ARG A 45 8.28 -1.57 22.83
C ARG A 45 8.39 -1.86 21.34
N ALA A 46 9.28 -2.78 20.94
CA ALA A 46 9.41 -3.19 19.55
C ALA A 46 8.15 -3.91 19.06
N GLU A 47 7.61 -4.82 19.89
CA GLU A 47 6.34 -5.51 19.64
C GLU A 47 5.18 -4.53 19.51
N ALA A 48 5.03 -3.60 20.46
CA ALA A 48 3.98 -2.57 20.40
C ALA A 48 4.07 -1.70 19.14
N ARG A 49 5.29 -1.39 18.69
CA ARG A 49 5.50 -0.66 17.43
C ARG A 49 5.09 -1.48 16.21
N MET A 50 5.47 -2.76 16.15
CA MET A 50 5.07 -3.66 15.06
C MET A 50 3.55 -3.82 14.98
N LEU A 51 2.87 -3.92 16.14
CA LEU A 51 1.42 -4.00 16.19
C LEU A 51 0.75 -2.71 15.69
N ALA A 52 1.26 -1.54 16.10
CA ALA A 52 0.75 -0.25 15.64
C ALA A 52 0.93 -0.07 14.12
N ASP A 53 2.10 -0.44 13.57
CA ASP A 53 2.36 -0.38 12.13
C ASP A 53 1.41 -1.32 11.36
N LEU A 54 1.19 -2.54 11.87
CA LEU A 54 0.24 -3.49 11.27
C LEU A 54 -1.21 -2.99 11.32
N GLU A 55 -1.64 -2.40 12.43
CA GLU A 55 -2.99 -1.82 12.57
C GLU A 55 -3.20 -0.67 11.59
N ALA A 56 -2.20 0.20 11.43
CA ALA A 56 -2.25 1.29 10.46
C ALA A 56 -2.40 0.76 9.01
N ASP A 57 -1.57 -0.23 8.63
CA ASP A 57 -1.64 -0.88 7.31
C ASP A 57 -3.00 -1.54 7.06
N LEU A 58 -3.54 -2.24 8.05
CA LEU A 58 -4.86 -2.86 7.95
C LEU A 58 -5.96 -1.80 7.78
N SER A 59 -5.90 -0.70 8.54
CA SER A 59 -6.84 0.41 8.41
C SER A 59 -6.78 1.06 7.02
N GLU A 60 -5.58 1.24 6.46
CA GLU A 60 -5.41 1.77 5.10
C GLU A 60 -6.02 0.82 4.05
N ARG A 61 -5.82 -0.50 4.20
CA ARG A 61 -6.43 -1.50 3.32
C ARG A 61 -7.95 -1.49 3.41
N GLU A 62 -8.51 -1.41 4.62
CA GLU A 62 -9.96 -1.34 4.83
C GLU A 62 -10.57 -0.09 4.19
N ARG A 63 -9.91 1.06 4.33
CA ARG A 63 -10.32 2.31 3.65
C ARG A 63 -10.30 2.15 2.14
N GLY A 64 -9.21 1.61 1.58
CA GLY A 64 -9.11 1.37 0.14
C GLY A 64 -10.20 0.42 -0.38
N GLN A 65 -10.56 -0.61 0.40
CA GLN A 65 -11.66 -1.51 0.05
C GLN A 65 -13.02 -0.80 0.10
N ALA A 66 -13.27 0.03 1.12
CA ALA A 66 -14.51 0.80 1.24
C ALA A 66 -14.66 1.81 0.09
N GLU A 67 -13.59 2.53 -0.26
CA GLU A 67 -13.56 3.45 -1.40
C GLU A 67 -13.82 2.72 -2.73
N ALA A 68 -13.17 1.56 -2.93
CA ALA A 68 -13.40 0.76 -4.12
C ALA A 68 -14.85 0.25 -4.21
N ALA A 69 -15.46 -0.13 -3.09
CA ALA A 69 -16.86 -0.53 -3.04
C ALA A 69 -17.80 0.64 -3.36
N ALA A 70 -17.56 1.82 -2.77
CA ALA A 70 -18.33 3.03 -3.04
C ALA A 70 -18.22 3.48 -4.50
N ALA A 71 -17.03 3.41 -5.09
CA ALA A 71 -16.81 3.73 -6.50
C ALA A 71 -17.57 2.78 -7.43
N LYS A 72 -17.56 1.47 -7.13
CA LYS A 72 -18.33 0.47 -7.89
C LYS A 72 -19.83 0.74 -7.83
N GLU A 73 -20.35 1.02 -6.64
CA GLU A 73 -21.78 1.30 -6.46
C GLU A 73 -22.18 2.61 -7.17
N THR A 74 -21.34 3.64 -7.08
CA THR A 74 -21.57 4.90 -7.78
C THR A 74 -21.65 4.68 -9.29
N ALA A 75 -20.69 3.94 -9.87
CA ALA A 75 -20.71 3.61 -11.30
C ALA A 75 -21.97 2.80 -11.68
N ARG A 76 -22.41 1.86 -10.83
CA ARG A 76 -23.64 1.08 -11.03
C ARG A 76 -24.87 1.99 -11.10
N LEU A 77 -25.02 2.90 -10.15
CA LEU A 77 -26.11 3.88 -10.10
C LEU A 77 -26.08 4.82 -11.30
N MET A 78 -24.90 5.32 -11.71
CA MET A 78 -24.75 6.14 -12.91
C MET A 78 -25.25 5.41 -14.16
N GLY A 79 -24.85 4.15 -14.34
CA GLY A 79 -25.30 3.32 -15.46
C GLY A 79 -26.83 3.16 -15.51
N MET A 80 -27.44 2.86 -14.36
CA MET A 80 -28.90 2.73 -14.25
C MET A 80 -29.62 4.04 -14.58
N GLN A 81 -29.16 5.16 -14.01
CA GLN A 81 -29.74 6.48 -14.23
C GLN A 81 -29.60 6.92 -15.69
N LEU A 82 -28.43 6.67 -16.30
CA LEU A 82 -28.16 6.99 -17.69
C LEU A 82 -29.12 6.27 -18.63
N VAL A 83 -29.23 4.94 -18.53
CA VAL A 83 -30.12 4.16 -19.42
C VAL A 83 -31.57 4.60 -19.25
N ARG A 84 -32.01 4.83 -18.00
CA ARG A 84 -33.36 5.35 -17.71
C ARG A 84 -33.56 6.74 -18.30
N GLY A 85 -32.56 7.62 -18.21
CA GLY A 85 -32.60 8.96 -18.78
C GLY A 85 -32.71 8.94 -20.30
N ILE A 86 -31.99 8.04 -20.97
CA ILE A 86 -32.03 7.86 -22.43
C ILE A 86 -33.40 7.36 -22.87
N GLN A 87 -33.93 6.34 -22.22
CA GLN A 87 -35.26 5.80 -22.51
C GLN A 87 -36.35 6.86 -22.34
N LYS A 88 -36.28 7.66 -21.27
CA LYS A 88 -37.27 8.73 -20.99
C LYS A 88 -37.20 9.90 -21.97
N ARG A 89 -36.00 10.37 -22.33
CA ARG A 89 -35.83 11.55 -23.18
C ARG A 89 -35.96 11.25 -24.66
N SER A 90 -35.45 10.10 -25.08
CA SER A 90 -35.25 9.78 -26.50
C SER A 90 -36.19 8.68 -27.00
N GLY A 91 -36.87 7.97 -26.10
CA GLY A 91 -37.74 6.84 -26.46
C GLY A 91 -37.00 5.63 -27.06
N MET A 92 -35.66 5.61 -27.03
CA MET A 92 -34.86 4.55 -27.65
C MET A 92 -35.03 3.22 -26.92
N THR A 93 -35.15 2.14 -27.69
CA THR A 93 -35.07 0.77 -27.16
C THR A 93 -33.61 0.41 -26.84
N LEU A 94 -33.41 -0.67 -26.10
CA LEU A 94 -32.06 -1.15 -25.78
C LEU A 94 -31.30 -1.60 -27.04
N GLU A 95 -32.00 -2.13 -28.03
CA GLU A 95 -31.44 -2.55 -29.32
C GLU A 95 -30.96 -1.35 -30.13
N GLU A 96 -31.75 -0.26 -30.16
CA GLU A 96 -31.34 0.97 -30.84
C GLU A 96 -30.15 1.62 -30.15
N LEU A 97 -30.19 1.69 -28.81
CA LEU A 97 -29.07 2.22 -28.04
C LEU A 97 -27.80 1.37 -28.22
N SER A 98 -27.94 0.05 -28.34
CA SER A 98 -26.83 -0.86 -28.63
C SER A 98 -26.21 -0.60 -30.00
N ARG A 99 -27.03 -0.46 -31.05
CA ARG A 99 -26.54 -0.14 -32.40
C ARG A 99 -25.78 1.17 -32.45
N ARG A 100 -26.28 2.20 -31.75
CA ARG A 100 -25.67 3.54 -31.75
C ARG A 100 -24.40 3.64 -30.91
N SER A 101 -24.39 2.98 -29.75
CA SER A 101 -23.25 3.05 -28.81
C SER A 101 -22.17 2.00 -29.06
N GLY A 102 -22.46 0.96 -29.86
CA GLY A 102 -21.59 -0.22 -30.00
C GLY A 102 -21.53 -1.10 -28.75
N VAL A 103 -22.28 -0.79 -27.69
CA VAL A 103 -22.36 -1.58 -26.46
C VAL A 103 -23.37 -2.70 -26.65
N ALA A 104 -23.02 -3.95 -26.36
CA ALA A 104 -23.92 -5.08 -26.50
C ALA A 104 -25.22 -4.92 -25.68
N VAL A 105 -26.39 -5.25 -26.27
CA VAL A 105 -27.72 -5.16 -25.62
C VAL A 105 -27.74 -5.81 -24.24
N GLY A 106 -27.14 -7.00 -24.07
CA GLY A 106 -27.09 -7.68 -22.78
C GLY A 106 -26.28 -6.93 -21.71
N THR A 107 -25.27 -6.14 -22.12
CA THR A 107 -24.55 -5.25 -21.21
C THR A 107 -25.42 -4.07 -20.80
N ILE A 108 -26.15 -3.45 -21.74
CA ILE A 108 -27.06 -2.33 -21.45
C ILE A 108 -28.22 -2.80 -20.55
N SER A 109 -28.79 -3.97 -20.81
CA SER A 109 -29.85 -4.57 -19.98
C SER A 109 -29.38 -4.78 -18.54
N ARG A 110 -28.21 -5.38 -18.33
CA ARG A 110 -27.63 -5.54 -16.99
C ARG A 110 -27.33 -4.20 -16.29
N LEU A 111 -26.99 -3.16 -17.04
CA LEU A 111 -26.84 -1.81 -16.49
C LEU A 111 -28.18 -1.23 -16.06
N ALA A 112 -29.23 -1.40 -16.87
CA ALA A 112 -30.57 -0.91 -16.57
C ALA A 112 -31.15 -1.57 -15.30
N THR A 113 -30.91 -2.87 -15.12
CA THR A 113 -31.35 -3.62 -13.94
C THR A 113 -30.40 -3.49 -12.75
N GLY A 114 -29.19 -2.97 -12.97
CA GLY A 114 -28.16 -2.85 -11.94
C GLY A 114 -27.61 -4.21 -11.46
N SER A 115 -27.75 -5.27 -12.25
CA SER A 115 -27.39 -6.66 -11.90
C SER A 115 -25.89 -6.98 -12.08
N ARG A 116 -25.02 -5.96 -12.09
CA ARG A 116 -23.59 -6.11 -12.35
C ARG A 116 -22.82 -5.79 -11.07
N ASP A 117 -22.12 -6.80 -10.54
CA ASP A 117 -21.33 -6.68 -9.28
C ASP A 117 -20.11 -5.77 -9.45
N THR A 118 -19.65 -5.62 -10.69
CA THR A 118 -18.66 -4.63 -11.10
C THR A 118 -19.38 -3.53 -11.88
N GLY A 119 -19.31 -2.29 -11.41
CA GLY A 119 -19.86 -1.13 -12.12
C GLY A 119 -19.37 -1.04 -13.58
N PRO A 120 -20.10 -0.35 -14.47
CA PRO A 120 -19.67 -0.14 -15.86
C PRO A 120 -18.28 0.49 -15.93
N ALA A 121 -17.52 0.12 -16.95
CA ALA A 121 -16.33 0.87 -17.32
C ALA A 121 -16.73 2.29 -17.75
N LEU A 122 -15.85 3.27 -17.51
CA LEU A 122 -16.09 4.67 -17.86
C LEU A 122 -16.40 4.86 -19.35
N TRP A 123 -15.67 4.15 -20.23
CA TRP A 123 -15.92 4.21 -21.68
C TRP A 123 -17.35 3.78 -22.04
N THR A 124 -17.93 2.80 -21.32
CA THR A 124 -19.30 2.33 -21.55
C THR A 124 -20.31 3.44 -21.21
N LEU A 125 -20.06 4.17 -20.11
CA LEU A 125 -20.91 5.31 -19.74
C LEU A 125 -20.84 6.43 -20.79
N ILE A 126 -19.64 6.77 -21.25
CA ILE A 126 -19.43 7.79 -22.30
C ILE A 126 -20.14 7.39 -23.60
N ALA A 127 -19.90 6.17 -24.09
CA ALA A 127 -20.50 5.68 -25.34
C ALA A 127 -22.04 5.68 -25.30
N LEU A 128 -22.65 5.34 -24.15
CA LEU A 128 -24.10 5.38 -23.97
C LEU A 128 -24.63 6.82 -23.88
N SER A 129 -23.90 7.70 -23.20
CA SER A 129 -24.23 9.12 -23.07
C SER A 129 -24.29 9.82 -24.41
N GLU A 130 -23.26 9.63 -25.24
CA GLU A 130 -23.19 10.21 -26.59
C GLU A 130 -24.27 9.63 -27.51
N ALA A 131 -24.45 8.30 -27.50
CA ALA A 131 -25.44 7.64 -28.35
C ALA A 131 -26.89 8.06 -28.04
N GLY A 132 -27.18 8.35 -26.77
CA GLY A 132 -28.50 8.75 -26.28
C GLY A 132 -28.69 10.25 -26.14
N ASP A 133 -27.71 11.08 -26.48
CA ASP A 133 -27.70 12.53 -26.25
C ASP A 133 -28.14 12.92 -24.82
N VAL A 134 -27.63 12.15 -23.85
CA VAL A 134 -27.92 12.32 -22.44
C VAL A 134 -26.62 12.63 -21.71
N PRO A 135 -26.50 13.78 -21.03
CA PRO A 135 -25.28 14.07 -20.27
C PRO A 135 -25.09 13.09 -19.11
N LEU A 136 -23.83 12.74 -18.85
CA LEU A 136 -23.43 12.05 -17.62
C LEU A 136 -23.59 13.00 -16.44
N SER A 137 -24.74 12.96 -15.79
CA SER A 137 -24.98 13.71 -14.56
C SER A 137 -24.79 12.80 -13.35
N VAL A 138 -23.88 13.18 -12.46
CA VAL A 138 -23.76 12.56 -11.13
C VAL A 138 -24.81 13.20 -10.23
N THR A 139 -26.02 12.64 -10.21
CA THR A 139 -27.01 12.99 -9.19
C THR A 139 -26.84 12.01 -8.05
N LEU A 140 -26.06 12.39 -7.04
CA LEU A 140 -26.06 11.68 -5.78
C LEU A 140 -27.51 11.65 -5.26
N PRO A 141 -28.06 10.49 -4.88
CA PRO A 141 -29.34 10.47 -4.20
C PRO A 141 -29.20 11.34 -2.94
N GLN A 142 -29.96 12.44 -2.89
CA GLN A 142 -30.13 13.20 -1.66
C GLN A 142 -30.87 12.26 -0.71
N GLY A 143 -30.19 11.84 0.35
CA GLY A 143 -30.77 11.04 1.44
C GLY A 143 -31.79 11.85 2.23
#